data_AF-A0A4C2ECH3-F1
#
_entry.id   AF-A0A4C2ECH3-F1
#
_cell.length_a   1.000
_cell.length_b   1.000
_cell.length_c   1.000
_cell.angle_alpha   90.00
_cell.angle_beta   90.00
_cell.angle_gamma   90.00
#
_symmetry.space_group_name_H-M   'P 1'
#
loop_
_entity.id
_entity.type
_entity.pdbx_description
1 polymer ?
#
loop_
_entity_poly.entity_id
_entity_poly.type
_entity_poly.pdbx_seq_one_letter_code
_entity_poly.pdbx_strand_id
1 'polypeptide(L)'
;MQTGLAALDPHKVVLPIIALIGLVPVLLRYRRSSRLFVVGYMLLIVATVVTNVENLFLGTVLNYAEHYLGLMGSGLAFLFAAYVRRQQVLSDDVDADGPDIAADGGRAES
;
A
#
# COMPACT_ATOMS: atom_id res chain seq x y z
N MET A 1 30.63 -27.91 1.19
CA MET A 1 29.64 -27.45 0.20
C MET A 1 28.74 -26.43 0.90
N GLN A 2 29.06 -25.14 0.75
CA GLN A 2 28.22 -24.06 1.26
C GLN A 2 26.99 -23.97 0.36
N THR A 3 25.84 -24.33 0.91
CA THR A 3 24.54 -24.24 0.27
C THR A 3 24.29 -22.79 -0.13
N GLY A 4 24.01 -22.53 -1.41
CA GLY A 4 23.88 -21.19 -2.00
C GLY A 4 22.86 -20.25 -1.35
N LEU A 5 22.11 -20.73 -0.36
CA LEU A 5 21.21 -19.97 0.50
C LEU A 5 21.94 -19.05 1.48
N ALA A 6 23.18 -19.38 1.90
CA ALA A 6 23.95 -18.56 2.84
C ALA A 6 24.54 -17.28 2.20
N ALA A 7 24.51 -17.18 0.86
CA ALA A 7 24.91 -15.99 0.11
C ALA A 7 23.73 -15.02 -0.18
N LEU A 8 22.48 -15.45 0.06
CA LEU A 8 21.33 -14.57 -0.01
C LEU A 8 21.20 -13.83 1.31
N ASP A 9 21.50 -12.55 1.26
CA ASP A 9 21.30 -11.67 2.40
C ASP A 9 19.82 -11.74 2.84
N PRO A 10 19.50 -12.14 4.09
CA PRO A 10 18.13 -12.50 4.47
C PRO A 10 17.09 -11.41 4.18
N HIS A 11 17.49 -10.15 4.29
CA HIS A 11 16.63 -9.00 4.03
C HIS A 11 16.21 -8.87 2.55
N LYS A 12 17.03 -9.37 1.61
CA LYS A 12 16.75 -9.33 0.16
C LYS A 12 15.57 -10.21 -0.25
N VAL A 13 15.31 -11.27 0.52
CA VAL A 13 14.26 -12.26 0.26
C VAL A 13 12.98 -11.92 1.04
N VAL A 14 13.11 -11.38 2.25
CA VAL A 14 11.97 -11.11 3.14
C VAL A 14 11.06 -10.00 2.61
N LEU A 15 11.62 -8.89 2.10
CA LEU A 15 10.84 -7.75 1.61
C LEU A 15 9.90 -8.09 0.43
N PRO A 16 10.37 -8.78 -0.64
CA PRO A 16 9.49 -9.24 -1.73
C PRO A 16 8.37 -10.16 -1.25
N ILE A 17 8.67 -11.07 -0.31
CA ILE A 17 7.67 -12.00 0.22
C ILE A 17 6.58 -11.24 0.99
N ILE A 18 6.96 -10.30 1.85
CA ILE A 18 6.00 -9.46 2.58
C ILE A 18 5.15 -8.63 1.60
N ALA A 19 5.77 -8.07 0.56
CA ALA A 19 5.07 -7.33 -0.48
C ALA A 19 4.01 -8.20 -1.20
N LEU A 20 4.37 -9.44 -1.55
CA LEU A 20 3.47 -10.40 -2.17
C LEU A 20 2.32 -10.79 -1.23
N ILE A 21 2.60 -11.07 0.05
CA ILE A 21 1.57 -11.39 1.04
C ILE A 21 0.59 -10.22 1.20
N GLY A 22 1.09 -8.98 1.23
CA GLY A 22 0.26 -7.78 1.32
C GLY A 22 -0.56 -7.49 0.06
N LEU A 23 -0.08 -7.90 -1.12
CA LEU A 23 -0.80 -7.73 -2.39
C LEU A 23 -2.06 -8.62 -2.46
N VAL A 24 -2.02 -9.81 -1.87
CA VAL A 24 -3.14 -10.79 -1.91
C VAL A 24 -4.47 -10.20 -1.41
N PRO A 25 -4.59 -9.66 -0.18
CA PRO A 25 -5.85 -9.10 0.30
C PRO A 25 -6.31 -7.87 -0.51
N VAL A 26 -5.40 -7.09 -1.06
CA VAL A 26 -5.72 -5.94 -1.91
C VAL A 26 -6.34 -6.37 -3.24
N LEU A 27 -5.79 -7.42 -3.85
CA LEU A 27 -6.36 -8.02 -5.06
C LEU A 27 -7.71 -8.69 -4.80
N LEU A 28 -7.87 -9.39 -3.66
CA LEU A 28 -9.12 -10.02 -3.29
C LEU A 28 -10.24 -9.01 -2.96
N ARG A 29 -9.90 -7.80 -2.46
CA ARG A 29 -10.83 -6.70 -2.19
C ARG A 29 -10.69 -5.54 -3.19
N TYR A 30 -10.56 -5.84 -4.47
CA TYR A 30 -10.39 -4.82 -5.52
C TYR A 30 -11.66 -3.94 -5.68
N ARG A 31 -11.84 -2.94 -4.82
CA ARG A 31 -12.80 -1.83 -4.98
C ARG A 31 -12.09 -0.62 -5.57
N ARG A 32 -12.85 0.32 -6.15
CA ARG A 32 -12.33 1.57 -6.75
C ARG A 32 -11.43 2.38 -5.79
N SER A 33 -11.69 2.29 -4.48
CA SER A 33 -10.89 2.89 -3.39
C SER A 33 -9.53 2.19 -3.16
N SER A 34 -9.37 0.92 -3.56
CA SER A 34 -8.14 0.14 -3.34
C SER A 34 -7.05 0.36 -4.39
N ARG A 35 -7.33 1.07 -5.50
CA ARG A 35 -6.37 1.24 -6.62
C ARG A 35 -5.06 1.90 -6.23
N LEU A 36 -5.07 2.87 -5.31
CA LEU A 36 -3.85 3.54 -4.86
C LEU A 36 -2.94 2.60 -4.05
N PHE A 37 -3.52 1.70 -3.25
CA PHE A 37 -2.75 0.68 -2.53
C PHE A 37 -2.11 -0.32 -3.50
N VAL A 38 -2.82 -0.72 -4.56
CA VAL A 38 -2.25 -1.60 -5.61
C VAL A 38 -1.03 -0.97 -6.26
N VAL A 39 -1.07 0.33 -6.56
CA VAL A 39 0.07 1.07 -7.12
C VAL A 39 1.25 1.05 -6.16
N GLY A 40 1.02 1.30 -4.86
CA GLY A 40 2.06 1.20 -3.83
C GLY A 40 2.71 -0.19 -3.77
N TYR A 41 1.90 -1.25 -3.77
CA TYR A 41 2.41 -2.63 -3.77
C TYR A 41 3.17 -2.98 -5.06
N MET A 42 2.70 -2.54 -6.22
CA MET A 42 3.41 -2.77 -7.49
C MET A 42 4.75 -2.04 -7.52
N LEU A 43 4.80 -0.78 -7.08
CA LEU A 43 6.05 -0.03 -6.92
C LEU A 43 7.02 -0.76 -5.99
N LEU A 44 6.54 -1.26 -4.86
CA LEU A 44 7.34 -2.01 -3.88
C LEU A 44 7.90 -3.31 -4.48
N ILE A 45 7.08 -4.07 -5.20
CA ILE A 45 7.51 -5.32 -5.85
C ILE A 45 8.54 -5.02 -6.94
N VAL A 46 8.29 -4.05 -7.81
CA VAL A 46 9.21 -3.69 -8.88
C VAL A 46 10.54 -3.20 -8.31
N ALA A 47 10.51 -2.29 -7.33
CA ALA A 47 11.71 -1.79 -6.67
C ALA A 47 12.56 -2.92 -6.09
N THR A 48 11.93 -3.84 -5.35
CA THR A 48 12.66 -4.94 -4.71
C THR A 48 13.17 -5.96 -5.73
N VAL A 49 12.41 -6.30 -6.78
CA VAL A 49 12.85 -7.22 -7.83
C VAL A 49 14.00 -6.62 -8.65
N VAL A 50 13.86 -5.38 -9.12
CA VAL A 50 14.90 -4.69 -9.91
C VAL A 50 16.19 -4.58 -9.11
N THR A 51 16.12 -4.13 -7.86
CA THR A 51 17.31 -4.03 -7.00
C THR A 51 17.98 -5.40 -6.81
N ASN A 52 17.20 -6.47 -6.61
CA ASN A 52 17.75 -7.81 -6.43
C ASN A 52 18.40 -8.36 -7.70
N VAL A 53 17.80 -8.11 -8.87
CA VAL A 53 18.36 -8.51 -10.18
C VAL A 53 19.64 -7.73 -10.46
N GLU A 54 19.65 -6.41 -10.27
CA GLU A 54 20.85 -5.60 -10.47
C GLU A 54 22.01 -6.08 -9.58
N ASN A 55 21.74 -6.33 -8.29
CA ASN A 55 22.75 -6.84 -7.36
C ASN A 55 23.31 -8.22 -7.76
N LEU A 56 22.54 -9.02 -8.51
CA LEU A 56 22.96 -10.35 -8.96
C LEU A 56 23.78 -10.32 -10.25
N PHE A 57 23.53 -9.35 -11.13
CA PHE A 57 24.12 -9.30 -12.48
C PHE A 57 25.10 -8.13 -12.72
N LEU A 58 24.96 -7.00 -12.02
CA LEU A 58 25.75 -5.78 -12.24
C LEU A 58 26.50 -5.27 -10.99
N GLY A 59 26.26 -5.84 -9.81
CA GLY A 59 26.90 -5.40 -8.57
C GLY A 59 26.21 -4.19 -7.93
N THR A 60 26.95 -3.17 -7.48
CA THR A 60 26.44 -2.07 -6.62
C THR A 60 26.25 -0.71 -7.30
N VAL A 61 26.33 -0.63 -8.63
CA VAL A 61 26.50 0.65 -9.36
C VAL A 61 25.25 1.56 -9.32
N LEU A 62 24.02 1.04 -9.38
CA LEU A 62 22.76 1.79 -9.19
C LEU A 62 22.04 1.47 -7.87
N ASN A 63 22.54 0.49 -7.13
CA ASN A 63 21.90 -0.13 -5.97
C ASN A 63 21.44 0.86 -4.87
N TYR A 64 22.10 2.00 -4.65
CA TYR A 64 21.66 2.97 -3.64
C TYR A 64 20.52 3.87 -4.16
N ALA A 65 20.66 4.44 -5.34
CA ALA A 65 19.67 5.38 -5.87
C ALA A 65 18.34 4.66 -6.13
N GLU A 66 18.38 3.49 -6.78
CA GLU A 66 17.17 2.74 -7.14
C GLU A 66 16.47 2.12 -5.92
N HIS A 67 17.25 1.66 -4.93
CA HIS A 67 16.68 1.10 -3.71
C HIS A 67 15.98 2.16 -2.86
N TYR A 68 16.62 3.33 -2.68
CA TYR A 68 16.00 4.43 -1.94
C TYR A 68 14.82 5.03 -2.70
N LEU A 69 14.93 5.30 -4.00
CA LEU A 69 13.81 5.84 -4.78
C LEU A 69 12.64 4.87 -4.88
N GLY A 70 12.91 3.58 -5.07
CA GLY A 70 11.89 2.55 -5.16
C GLY A 70 11.16 2.30 -3.84
N LEU A 71 11.89 2.10 -2.74
CA LEU A 71 11.28 1.92 -1.43
C LEU A 71 10.61 3.20 -0.92
N MET A 72 11.30 4.34 -0.99
CA MET A 72 10.76 5.61 -0.50
C MET A 72 9.57 6.07 -1.34
N GLY A 73 9.63 5.89 -2.67
CA GLY A 73 8.50 6.13 -3.58
C GLY A 73 7.31 5.24 -3.27
N SER A 74 7.51 3.95 -2.97
CA SER A 74 6.43 3.08 -2.54
C SER A 74 5.83 3.52 -1.20
N GLY A 75 6.67 3.97 -0.25
CA GLY A 75 6.24 4.51 1.03
C GLY A 75 5.38 5.76 0.88
N LEU A 76 5.78 6.69 0.00
CA LEU A 76 4.97 7.87 -0.33
C LEU A 76 3.64 7.47 -0.98
N ALA A 77 3.64 6.49 -1.89
CA ALA A 77 2.41 6.01 -2.51
C ALA A 77 1.45 5.41 -1.46
N PHE A 78 1.95 4.64 -0.49
CA PHE A 78 1.14 4.13 0.61
C PHE A 78 0.62 5.22 1.53
N LEU A 79 1.45 6.21 1.86
CA LEU A 79 1.04 7.35 2.67
C LEU A 79 -0.10 8.14 1.99
N PHE A 80 0.06 8.41 0.69
CA PHE A 80 -0.97 9.07 -0.12
C PHE A 80 -2.25 8.23 -0.19
N ALA A 81 -2.13 6.92 -0.42
CA ALA A 81 -3.27 6.00 -0.44
C ALA A 81 -4.04 6.00 0.89
N ALA A 82 -3.32 5.96 2.01
CA ALA A 82 -3.92 6.03 3.35
C ALA A 82 -4.61 7.37 3.60
N TYR A 83 -4.01 8.48 3.17
CA TYR A 83 -4.60 9.81 3.30
C TYR A 83 -5.91 9.96 2.52
N VAL A 84 -5.91 9.56 1.24
CA VAL A 84 -7.13 9.59 0.40
C VAL A 84 -8.21 8.67 0.96
N ARG A 85 -7.83 7.48 1.44
CA ARG A 85 -8.77 6.56 2.08
C ARG A 85 -9.41 7.17 3.33
N ARG A 86 -8.63 7.87 4.15
CA ARG A 86 -9.14 8.55 5.35
C ARG A 86 -10.17 9.62 4.99
N GLN A 87 -9.91 10.43 3.96
CA GLN A 87 -10.88 11.43 3.50
C GLN A 87 -12.19 10.78 3.03
N GLN A 88 -12.11 9.69 2.26
CA GLN A 88 -13.31 8.98 1.78
C GLN A 88 -14.17 8.43 2.92
N VAL A 89 -13.55 7.86 3.96
CA VAL A 89 -14.29 7.35 5.14
C VAL A 89 -14.96 8.49 5.90
N LEU A 90 -14.26 9.60 6.11
CA LEU A 90 -14.82 10.78 6.79
C LEU A 90 -15.99 11.41 6.01
N SER A 91 -15.94 11.41 4.68
CA SER A 91 -17.06 11.90 3.86
C SER A 91 -18.27 10.96 3.89
N ASP A 92 -18.06 9.65 3.80
CA ASP A 92 -19.14 8.65 3.92
C ASP A 92 -19.85 8.74 5.29
N ASP A 93 -19.11 8.99 6.39
CA ASP A 93 -19.69 9.15 7.73
C ASP A 93 -20.56 10.41 7.87
N VAL A 94 -20.20 11.51 7.20
CA VAL A 94 -20.97 12.77 7.24
C VAL A 94 -22.30 12.66 6.48
N ASP A 95 -22.32 11.93 5.36
CA ASP A 95 -23.55 11.71 4.59
C ASP A 95 -24.51 10.73 5.28
N ALA A 96 -24.00 9.84 6.14
CA ALA A 96 -24.81 8.88 6.90
C ALA A 96 -25.52 9.50 8.12
N ASP A 97 -25.05 10.64 8.63
CA ASP A 97 -25.59 11.34 9.82
C ASP A 97 -26.48 12.57 9.44
N GLY A 98 -26.91 12.64 8.17
CA GLY A 98 -27.86 13.63 7.66
C GLY A 98 -29.22 13.56 8.38
N PRO A 99 -29.94 14.69 8.53
CA PRO A 99 -30.82 14.94 9.67
C PRO A 99 -32.16 14.21 9.60
N ASP A 100 -32.27 13.09 10.31
CA ASP A 100 -33.56 12.48 10.72
C ASP A 100 -34.27 13.28 11.84
N ILE A 101 -33.83 14.51 12.16
CA ILE A 101 -34.38 15.34 13.25
C ILE A 101 -35.54 16.27 12.78
N ALA A 102 -35.95 16.24 11.51
CA ALA A 102 -36.94 17.20 10.99
C ALA A 102 -38.35 16.62 10.71
N ALA A 103 -38.83 15.64 11.49
CA ALA A 103 -40.19 15.10 11.31
C ALA A 103 -40.97 14.77 12.59
N ASP A 104 -40.63 15.35 13.76
CA ASP A 104 -41.52 15.34 14.94
C ASP A 104 -41.94 16.77 15.30
N GLY A 105 -42.59 17.42 14.33
CA GLY A 105 -43.24 18.71 14.50
C GLY A 105 -44.61 18.54 15.15
N GLY A 106 -44.65 18.65 16.47
CA GLY A 106 -45.74 19.27 17.24
C GLY A 106 -47.14 18.65 17.11
N ARG A 107 -47.48 17.78 18.06
CA ARG A 107 -48.87 17.63 18.50
C ARG A 107 -49.06 18.28 19.87
N ALA A 108 -49.20 19.61 19.86
CA ALA A 108 -49.89 20.32 20.92
C ALA A 108 -51.39 20.27 20.59
N GLU A 109 -52.09 19.29 21.16
CA GLU A 109 -53.55 19.30 21.18
C GLU A 109 -53.97 19.12 22.64
N SER A 110 -54.55 20.22 23.13
CA SER A 110 -55.18 20.49 24.42
C SER A 110 -56.24 19.49 24.85
#